data_AF-A0A919BWP5-F1
#
_entry.id   AF-A0A919BWP5-F1
#
_cell.length_a   1.000
_cell.length_b   1.000
_cell.length_c   1.000
_cell.angle_alpha   90.00
_cell.angle_beta   90.00
_cell.angle_gamma   90.00
#
_symmetry.space_group_name_H-M   'P 1'
#
loop_
_entity.id
_entity.type
_entity.pdbx_description
1 polymer ?
#
loop_
_entity_poly.entity_id
_entity_poly.type
_entity_poly.pdbx_seq_one_letter_code
_entity_poly.pdbx_strand_id
1 'polypeptide(L)'
;MRSSPDSALLAFASSPPARAPRRTTTSTTCFPAALDELGLSFYPVGSEAGQEAAARALARCMLAGELTPRELTFRIHQRHGHELPLTERLAELDDEYDILEYGDRTVDQVNAEVTAEARRLAAHPPVPAEPTDPPS
;
A
#
# COMPACT_ATOMS: atom_id res chain seq x y z
N MET A 1 -36.01 35.17 69.79
CA MET A 1 -36.17 36.35 68.89
C MET A 1 -35.79 35.95 67.47
N ARG A 2 -36.79 35.94 66.57
CA ARG A 2 -36.78 36.31 65.12
C ARG A 2 -35.59 35.82 64.27
N SER A 3 -35.79 34.86 63.37
CA SER A 3 -36.27 35.00 61.97
C SER A 3 -35.13 35.09 60.96
N SER A 4 -35.11 34.19 59.98
CA SER A 4 -34.45 34.39 58.68
C SER A 4 -35.13 35.50 57.86
N PRO A 5 -34.45 36.07 56.87
CA PRO A 5 -34.66 35.67 55.46
C PRO A 5 -33.31 35.48 54.71
N ASP A 6 -33.13 34.60 53.71
CA ASP A 6 -33.77 34.39 52.40
C ASP A 6 -33.01 35.07 51.22
N SER A 7 -32.46 34.22 50.36
CA SER A 7 -32.23 34.29 48.90
C SER A 7 -31.57 35.50 48.21
N ALA A 8 -30.47 35.23 47.49
CA ALA A 8 -30.32 35.42 46.02
C ALA A 8 -28.95 34.84 45.58
N LEU A 9 -28.87 33.67 44.94
CA LEU A 9 -28.84 33.48 43.47
C LEU A 9 -27.83 34.40 42.75
N LEU A 10 -26.69 33.84 42.36
CA LEU A 10 -26.12 34.03 41.02
C LEU A 10 -25.22 32.83 40.67
N ALA A 11 -25.76 31.98 39.79
CA ALA A 11 -25.05 30.91 39.14
C ALA A 11 -24.13 31.49 38.06
N PHE A 12 -22.85 31.10 38.06
CA PHE A 12 -22.00 31.20 36.89
C PHE A 12 -21.66 29.78 36.42
N ALA A 13 -22.56 29.23 35.61
CA ALA A 13 -22.28 28.02 34.86
C ALA A 13 -21.21 28.35 33.82
N SER A 14 -19.98 27.93 34.07
CA SER A 14 -18.92 27.96 33.06
C SER A 14 -19.27 26.92 32.00
N SER A 15 -19.90 27.38 30.91
CA SER A 15 -20.26 26.55 29.78
C SER A 15 -18.99 26.16 29.02
N PRO A 16 -18.64 24.87 28.87
CA PRO A 16 -17.54 24.49 28.00
C PRO A 16 -17.93 24.79 26.55
N PRO A 17 -17.03 25.31 25.70
CA PRO A 17 -17.35 25.54 24.30
C PRO A 17 -17.75 24.22 23.65
N ALA A 18 -18.90 24.23 22.97
CA ALA A 18 -19.37 23.13 22.14
C ALA A 18 -18.23 22.72 21.19
N ARG A 19 -17.68 21.53 21.44
CA ARG A 19 -16.71 20.90 20.55
C ARG A 19 -17.42 20.69 19.22
N ALA A 20 -17.06 21.48 18.21
CA ALA A 20 -17.52 21.28 16.85
C ALA A 20 -17.33 19.79 16.50
N PRO A 21 -18.34 19.11 15.93
CA PRO A 21 -18.18 17.73 15.52
C PRO A 21 -16.98 17.68 14.57
N ARG A 22 -15.98 16.86 14.93
CA ARG A 22 -14.95 16.48 13.98
C ARG A 22 -15.70 15.94 12.77
N ARG A 23 -15.53 16.59 11.62
CA ARG A 23 -15.90 16.01 10.34
C ARG A 23 -15.03 14.76 10.18
N THR A 24 -15.49 13.63 10.70
CA THR A 24 -15.06 12.33 10.22
C THR A 24 -15.73 12.18 8.87
N THR A 25 -15.08 12.68 7.82
CA THR A 25 -15.41 12.24 6.47
C THR A 25 -15.09 10.75 6.42
N THR A 26 -16.11 9.95 6.63
CA THR A 26 -16.19 8.53 6.30
C THR A 26 -16.07 8.40 4.78
N SER A 27 -14.87 8.59 4.24
CA SER A 27 -14.58 8.41 2.82
C SER A 27 -13.81 7.11 2.57
N THR A 28 -13.99 6.12 3.44
CA THR A 28 -13.38 4.78 3.28
C THR A 28 -14.43 3.73 2.91
N THR A 29 -15.70 3.95 3.26
CA THR A 29 -16.78 2.97 3.06
C THR A 29 -17.14 2.74 1.59
N CYS A 30 -17.00 3.74 0.73
CA CYS A 30 -17.29 3.60 -0.70
C CYS A 30 -16.04 3.25 -1.54
N PHE A 31 -14.85 3.22 -0.97
CA PHE A 31 -13.62 3.00 -1.74
C PHE A 31 -13.56 1.60 -2.39
N PRO A 32 -13.90 0.50 -1.68
CA PRO A 32 -13.93 -0.82 -2.33
C PRO A 32 -14.98 -0.90 -3.46
N ALA A 33 -16.16 -0.32 -3.26
CA ALA A 33 -17.21 -0.31 -4.28
C ALA A 33 -16.81 0.52 -5.52
N ALA A 34 -16.14 1.66 -5.33
CA ALA A 34 -15.64 2.47 -6.43
C ALA A 34 -14.52 1.77 -7.21
N LEU A 35 -13.69 0.95 -6.55
CA LEU A 35 -12.70 0.12 -7.23
C LEU A 35 -13.38 -0.98 -8.05
N ASP A 36 -14.39 -1.65 -7.50
CA ASP A 36 -15.18 -2.67 -8.20
C ASP A 36 -15.87 -2.11 -9.45
N GLU A 37 -16.48 -0.93 -9.35
CA GLU A 37 -17.06 -0.21 -10.50
C GLU A 37 -16.03 0.10 -11.60
N LEU A 38 -14.75 0.29 -11.24
CA LEU A 38 -13.64 0.51 -12.17
C LEU A 38 -12.97 -0.80 -12.64
N GLY A 39 -13.46 -1.96 -12.19
CA GLY A 39 -12.85 -3.27 -12.45
C GLY A 39 -11.50 -3.45 -11.77
N LEU A 40 -11.23 -2.71 -10.69
CA LEU A 40 -9.98 -2.75 -9.92
C LEU A 40 -10.14 -3.66 -8.71
N SER A 41 -9.26 -4.66 -8.59
CA SER A 41 -9.23 -5.56 -7.43
C SER A 41 -8.77 -4.82 -6.17
N PHE A 42 -9.57 -4.88 -5.11
CA PHE A 42 -9.15 -4.44 -3.77
C PHE A 42 -8.51 -5.61 -3.01
N TYR A 43 -7.25 -5.45 -2.61
CA TYR A 43 -6.54 -6.42 -1.81
C TYR A 43 -6.45 -5.97 -0.34
N PRO A 44 -6.68 -6.86 0.65
CA PRO A 44 -6.44 -6.54 2.04
C PRO A 44 -4.99 -6.08 2.26
N VAL A 45 -4.81 -5.09 3.14
CA VAL A 45 -3.48 -4.59 3.51
C VAL A 45 -2.62 -5.73 4.05
N GLY A 46 -1.42 -5.88 3.49
CA GLY A 46 -0.46 -6.92 3.87
C GLY A 46 -0.74 -8.31 3.28
N SER A 47 -1.85 -8.52 2.56
CA SER A 47 -2.11 -9.80 1.90
C SER A 47 -1.06 -10.13 0.85
N GLU A 48 -0.70 -11.42 0.75
CA GLU A 48 0.24 -11.92 -0.26
C GLU A 48 -0.21 -11.56 -1.68
N ALA A 49 -1.49 -11.78 -2.00
CA ALA A 49 -2.07 -11.40 -3.29
C ALA A 49 -1.92 -9.90 -3.61
N GLY A 50 -2.09 -9.02 -2.60
CA GLY A 50 -1.87 -7.59 -2.76
C GLY A 50 -0.40 -7.21 -2.97
N GLN A 51 0.51 -7.91 -2.27
CA GLN A 51 1.94 -7.77 -2.46
C GLN A 51 2.37 -8.20 -3.87
N GLU A 52 1.90 -9.35 -4.34
CA GLU A 52 2.14 -9.84 -5.70
C GLU A 52 1.58 -8.87 -6.76
N ALA A 53 0.36 -8.37 -6.57
CA ALA A 53 -0.24 -7.40 -7.47
C ALA A 53 0.60 -6.10 -7.54
N ALA A 54 1.09 -5.63 -6.40
CA ALA A 54 1.97 -4.46 -6.35
C ALA A 54 3.31 -4.71 -7.07
N ALA A 55 3.91 -5.90 -6.91
CA ALA A 55 5.14 -6.27 -7.60
C ALA A 55 4.94 -6.29 -9.13
N ARG A 56 3.82 -6.86 -9.60
CA ARG A 56 3.46 -6.86 -11.03
C ARG A 56 3.23 -5.44 -11.56
N ALA A 57 2.65 -4.55 -10.76
CA ALA A 57 2.47 -3.14 -11.14
C ALA A 57 3.81 -2.42 -11.28
N LEU A 58 4.74 -2.59 -10.32
CA LEU A 58 6.09 -2.02 -10.40
C LEU A 58 6.85 -2.53 -11.63
N ALA A 59 6.73 -3.81 -11.96
CA ALA A 59 7.32 -4.38 -13.17
C ALA A 59 6.79 -3.69 -14.45
N ARG A 60 5.47 -3.41 -14.52
CA ARG A 60 4.88 -2.67 -15.64
C ARG A 60 5.39 -1.23 -15.71
N CYS A 61 5.50 -0.53 -14.57
CA CYS A 61 6.08 0.81 -14.51
C CYS A 61 7.52 0.82 -15.04
N MET A 62 8.36 -0.15 -14.66
CA MET A 62 9.71 -0.27 -15.19
C MET A 62 9.71 -0.49 -16.70
N LEU A 63 8.87 -1.39 -17.22
CA LEU A 63 8.76 -1.65 -18.66
C LEU A 63 8.21 -0.44 -19.45
N ALA A 64 7.43 0.41 -18.82
CA ALA A 64 6.97 1.69 -19.37
C ALA A 64 8.04 2.80 -19.31
N GLY A 65 9.20 2.54 -18.69
CA GLY A 65 10.29 3.50 -18.52
C GLY A 65 10.09 4.47 -17.35
N GLU A 66 9.12 4.23 -16.47
CA GLU A 66 8.86 5.05 -15.29
C GLU A 66 9.80 4.71 -14.12
N LEU A 67 10.40 3.52 -14.14
CA LEU A 67 11.40 3.05 -13.18
C LEU A 67 12.61 2.48 -13.92
N THR A 68 13.80 2.70 -13.37
CA THR A 68 15.01 2.02 -13.83
C THR A 68 15.01 0.56 -13.33
N PRO A 69 15.79 -0.35 -13.97
CA PRO A 69 15.93 -1.72 -13.48
C PRO A 69 16.40 -1.80 -12.02
N ARG A 70 17.41 -1.01 -11.63
CA ARG A 70 17.91 -0.97 -10.26
C ARG A 70 16.88 -0.42 -9.26
N GLU A 71 16.06 0.56 -9.67
CA GLU A 71 14.99 1.06 -8.80
C GLU A 71 13.89 0.01 -8.59
N LEU A 72 13.58 -0.82 -9.60
CA LEU A 72 12.65 -1.93 -9.45
C LEU A 72 13.16 -2.95 -8.43
N THR A 73 14.39 -3.45 -8.62
CA THR A 73 14.98 -4.47 -7.72
C THR A 73 15.08 -3.94 -6.29
N PHE A 74 15.56 -2.70 -6.11
CA PHE A 74 15.72 -2.08 -4.80
C PHE A 74 14.39 -1.97 -4.04
N ARG A 75 13.31 -1.53 -4.71
CA ARG A 75 11.99 -1.41 -4.07
C ARG A 75 11.40 -2.76 -3.71
N ILE A 76 11.58 -3.76 -4.56
CA ILE A 76 11.13 -5.13 -4.32
C ILE A 76 11.87 -5.68 -3.09
N HIS A 77 13.19 -5.60 -3.10
CA HIS A 77 14.05 -6.13 -2.06
C HIS A 77 13.82 -5.42 -0.71
N GLN A 78 13.72 -4.08 -0.71
CA GLN A 78 13.40 -3.32 0.51
C GLN A 78 12.05 -3.73 1.12
N ARG A 79 11.04 -4.01 0.29
CA ARG A 79 9.68 -4.30 0.78
C ARG A 79 9.50 -5.74 1.22
N HIS A 80 10.06 -6.68 0.48
CA HIS A 80 9.77 -8.11 0.63
C HIS A 80 10.98 -8.92 1.08
N GLY A 81 12.19 -8.35 1.09
CA GLY A 81 13.41 -9.12 1.23
C GLY A 81 13.43 -10.26 0.22
N HIS A 82 13.77 -11.44 0.72
CA HIS A 82 13.68 -12.72 0.02
C HIS A 82 12.41 -13.52 0.42
N GLU A 83 11.44 -12.90 1.11
CA GLU A 83 10.33 -13.62 1.74
C GLU A 83 9.13 -13.85 0.79
N LEU A 84 9.02 -13.07 -0.29
CA LEU A 84 7.95 -13.24 -1.28
C LEU A 84 8.46 -14.08 -2.47
N PRO A 85 8.05 -15.36 -2.62
CA PRO A 85 8.63 -16.26 -3.62
C PRO A 85 8.45 -15.77 -5.06
N LEU A 86 7.36 -15.05 -5.35
CA LEU A 86 7.11 -14.50 -6.68
C LEU A 86 8.23 -13.53 -7.12
N THR A 87 8.88 -12.85 -6.17
CA THR A 87 9.83 -11.76 -6.42
C THR A 87 11.25 -12.05 -5.96
N GLU A 88 11.51 -13.25 -5.43
CA GLU A 88 12.84 -13.66 -4.91
C GLU A 88 13.95 -13.38 -5.93
N ARG A 89 13.74 -13.71 -7.21
CA ARG A 89 14.74 -13.45 -8.25
C ARG A 89 15.09 -11.97 -8.43
N LEU A 90 14.13 -11.06 -8.22
CA LEU A 90 14.41 -9.61 -8.29
C LEU A 90 15.17 -9.12 -7.06
N ALA A 91 14.98 -9.76 -5.89
CA ALA A 91 15.76 -9.48 -4.69
C ALA A 91 17.22 -9.94 -4.86
N GLU A 92 17.43 -11.15 -5.39
CA GLU A 92 18.78 -11.63 -5.73
C GLU A 92 19.51 -10.72 -6.73
N LEU A 93 18.78 -10.18 -7.72
CA LEU A 93 19.35 -9.23 -8.69
C LEU A 93 19.68 -7.87 -8.05
N ASP A 94 19.00 -7.50 -6.97
CA ASP A 94 19.38 -6.33 -6.17
C ASP A 94 20.72 -6.56 -5.46
N ASP A 95 20.87 -7.72 -4.81
CA ASP A 95 22.13 -8.14 -4.18
C ASP A 95 23.27 -8.18 -5.20
N GLU A 96 23.00 -8.66 -6.42
CA GLU A 96 23.98 -8.69 -7.51
C GLU A 96 24.49 -7.28 -7.87
N TYR A 97 23.62 -6.26 -7.91
CA TYR A 97 24.06 -4.89 -8.16
C TYR A 97 25.09 -4.40 -7.15
N ASP A 98 24.98 -4.83 -5.90
CA ASP A 98 25.84 -4.38 -4.80
C ASP A 98 27.21 -5.09 -4.80
N ILE A 99 27.32 -6.24 -5.49
CA ILE A 99 28.58 -6.99 -5.62
C ILE A 99 29.23 -6.90 -7.00
N LEU A 100 28.67 -6.11 -7.93
CA LEU A 100 29.18 -5.98 -9.30
C LEU A 100 30.68 -5.64 -9.38
N GLU A 101 31.20 -4.89 -8.41
CA GLU A 101 32.63 -4.53 -8.36
C GLU A 101 33.55 -5.72 -8.03
N TYR A 102 32.99 -6.80 -7.50
CA TYR A 102 33.69 -8.04 -7.15
C TYR A 102 33.37 -9.22 -8.10
N GLY A 103 32.43 -9.03 -9.02
CA GLY A 103 31.94 -10.07 -9.93
C GLY A 103 32.42 -9.91 -11.37
N ASP A 104 32.18 -10.95 -12.18
CA ASP A 104 32.45 -10.94 -13.63
C ASP A 104 31.30 -10.36 -14.46
N ARG A 105 30.17 -10.03 -13.79
CA ARG A 105 28.97 -9.55 -14.45
C ARG A 105 29.05 -8.07 -14.76
N THR A 106 28.43 -7.66 -15.86
CA THR A 106 28.27 -6.24 -16.19
C THR A 106 26.89 -5.72 -15.76
N VAL A 107 26.80 -4.42 -15.55
CA VAL A 107 25.52 -3.72 -15.31
C VAL A 107 24.48 -4.07 -16.38
N ASP A 108 24.89 -4.14 -17.65
CA ASP A 108 23.98 -4.46 -18.76
C ASP A 108 23.46 -5.90 -18.70
N GLN A 109 24.26 -6.85 -18.24
CA GLN A 109 23.81 -8.23 -18.06
C GLN A 109 22.77 -8.33 -16.93
N VAL A 110 22.99 -7.64 -15.81
CA VAL A 110 22.02 -7.61 -14.70
C VAL A 110 20.73 -6.90 -15.15
N ASN A 111 20.85 -5.75 -15.83
CA ASN A 111 19.71 -5.03 -16.41
C ASN A 111 18.87 -5.91 -17.36
N ALA A 112 19.53 -6.73 -18.18
CA ALA A 112 18.85 -7.63 -19.11
C ALA A 112 18.03 -8.71 -18.37
N GLU A 113 18.57 -9.28 -17.29
CA GLU A 113 17.85 -10.24 -16.45
C GLU A 113 16.69 -9.60 -15.70
N VAL A 114 16.89 -8.41 -15.13
CA VAL A 114 15.79 -7.64 -14.51
C VAL A 114 14.68 -7.37 -15.53
N THR A 115 15.04 -7.05 -16.77
CA THR A 115 14.07 -6.84 -17.85
C THR A 115 13.30 -8.12 -18.20
N ALA A 116 13.99 -9.26 -18.28
CA ALA A 116 13.35 -10.55 -18.54
C ALA A 116 12.37 -10.92 -17.42
N GLU A 117 12.78 -10.69 -16.17
CA GLU A 117 11.99 -11.00 -15.00
C GLU A 117 10.77 -10.08 -14.85
N ALA A 118 10.93 -8.79 -15.10
CA ALA A 118 9.82 -7.85 -15.15
C ALA A 118 8.78 -8.23 -16.21
N ARG A 119 9.22 -8.72 -17.38
CA ARG A 119 8.32 -9.24 -18.42
C ARG A 119 7.57 -10.49 -17.95
N ARG A 120 8.24 -11.41 -17.26
CA ARG A 120 7.59 -12.59 -16.64
C ARG A 120 6.48 -12.17 -15.68
N LEU A 121 6.74 -11.20 -14.81
CA LEU A 121 5.75 -10.70 -13.85
C LEU A 121 4.58 -9.98 -14.55
N ALA A 122 4.88 -9.13 -15.53
CA ALA A 122 3.89 -8.32 -16.24
C ALA A 122 2.96 -9.13 -17.17
N ALA A 123 3.43 -10.28 -17.67
CA ALA A 123 2.66 -11.17 -18.54
C ALA A 123 1.43 -11.79 -17.86
N HIS A 124 1.35 -11.77 -16.53
CA HIS A 124 0.21 -12.31 -15.81
C HIS A 124 -0.95 -11.29 -15.76
N PRO A 125 -2.15 -11.65 -16.23
CA PRO A 125 -3.32 -10.80 -16.04
C PRO A 125 -3.66 -10.68 -14.54
N PRO A 126 -4.24 -9.57 -14.10
CA PRO A 126 -4.80 -9.47 -12.75
C PRO A 126 -5.83 -10.58 -12.58
N VAL A 127 -5.67 -11.44 -11.56
CA VAL A 127 -6.73 -12.37 -11.19
C VAL A 127 -7.86 -11.52 -10.58
N PRO A 128 -9.10 -11.58 -11.12
CA PRO A 128 -10.24 -10.93 -10.49
C PRO A 128 -10.40 -11.46 -9.07
N ALA A 129 -10.53 -10.58 -8.08
CA ALA A 129 -10.91 -11.02 -6.75
C ALA A 129 -12.27 -11.71 -6.84
N GLU A 130 -12.40 -12.94 -6.33
CA GLU A 130 -13.71 -13.61 -6.30
C GLU A 130 -14.73 -12.74 -5.54
N PRO A 131 -15.95 -12.55 -6.07
CA PRO A 131 -17.01 -11.85 -5.36
C PRO A 131 -17.28 -12.59 -4.06
N THR A 132 -17.03 -11.94 -2.92
CA THR A 132 -17.42 -12.48 -1.62
C THR A 132 -18.92 -12.29 -1.50
N ASP A 133 -19.69 -13.35 -1.74
CA ASP A 133 -21.15 -13.33 -1.56
C ASP A 133 -21.50 -12.88 -0.12
N PRO A 134 -22.45 -11.95 0.06
CA PRO A 134 -22.88 -11.54 1.38
C PRO A 134 -23.63 -12.69 2.09
N PRO A 135 -23.46 -12.85 3.42
CA PRO A 135 -24.18 -13.87 4.17
C PRO A 135 -25.70 -13.61 4.17
N SER A 136 -26.47 -14.67 3.92
CA SER A 136 -27.95 -14.72 3.95
C SER A 136 -28.56 -14.49 5.32
#